data_AF-A0A1W9MLQ4-F1
#
_entry.id   AF-A0A1W9MLQ4-F1
#
_cell.length_a   1.000
_cell.length_b   1.000
_cell.length_c   1.000
_cell.angle_alpha   90.00
_cell.angle_beta   90.00
_cell.angle_gamma   90.00
#
_symmetry.space_group_name_H-M   'P 1'
#
loop_
_entity.id
_entity.type
_entity.pdbx_description
1 polymer ?
#
loop_
_entity_poly.entity_id
_entity_poly.type
_entity_poly.pdbx_seq_one_letter_code
_entity_poly.pdbx_strand_id
1 'polypeptide(L)'
;MRYFNHFDLIYGVVTNKINFDKHLKRIRKEEVIKNLMKKNATLLNKDFIITDEIMEEENFAKLPQNVKDKLNKIIIALKKPANKDIVENCLKILSELKKNYPNVPVIYNLIISAYTLLGDEEKQYQTIIEIRAQFPDYLFGKTALCEHYLQNKMEDKIPDVLDNKLEIYLCAPRASNIYHVSEVRSFYSVMGRYYAFKNKIDHALFCYILLKDMDECHPLTELLGKYIVLQELKNIFKIQKK
;
A
#
# COMPACT_ATOMS: atom_id res chain seq x y z
N MET A 1 -11.37 18.27 -15.78
CA MET A 1 -10.28 17.91 -16.70
C MET A 1 -10.22 16.40 -16.76
N ARG A 2 -10.00 15.79 -17.93
CA ARG A 2 -9.97 14.33 -18.11
C ARG A 2 -8.54 13.92 -18.46
N TYR A 3 -7.90 13.14 -17.59
CA TYR A 3 -6.57 12.55 -17.86
C TYR A 3 -6.64 11.40 -18.87
N PHE A 4 -7.81 10.80 -18.99
CA PHE A 4 -8.04 9.65 -19.84
C PHE A 4 -8.86 10.04 -21.06
N ASN A 5 -8.45 9.51 -22.22
CA ASN A 5 -9.30 9.51 -23.40
C ASN A 5 -10.40 8.44 -23.22
N HIS A 6 -11.63 8.89 -22.97
CA HIS A 6 -12.78 8.02 -22.72
C HIS A 6 -13.13 7.15 -23.93
N PHE A 7 -12.96 7.66 -25.15
CA PHE A 7 -13.20 6.87 -26.37
C PHE A 7 -12.22 5.70 -26.43
N ASP A 8 -10.93 5.95 -26.22
CA ASP A 8 -9.91 4.89 -26.24
C ASP A 8 -10.16 3.84 -25.15
N LEU A 9 -10.60 4.29 -23.94
CA LEU A 9 -10.94 3.39 -22.84
C LEU A 9 -12.15 2.50 -23.17
N ILE A 10 -13.25 3.10 -23.65
CA ILE A 10 -14.46 2.37 -24.05
C ILE A 10 -14.13 1.39 -25.19
N TYR A 11 -13.40 1.85 -26.21
CA TYR A 11 -12.98 1.00 -27.33
C TYR A 11 -12.16 -0.20 -26.85
N GLY A 12 -11.23 0.01 -25.93
CA GLY A 12 -10.44 -1.06 -25.32
C GLY A 12 -11.30 -2.10 -24.58
N VAL A 13 -12.35 -1.67 -23.88
CA VAL A 13 -13.30 -2.57 -23.22
C VAL A 13 -14.15 -3.35 -24.23
N VAL A 14 -14.76 -2.66 -25.21
CA VAL A 14 -15.62 -3.29 -26.23
C VAL A 14 -14.87 -4.32 -27.08
N THR A 15 -13.60 -4.06 -27.35
CA THR A 15 -12.75 -4.97 -28.15
C THR A 15 -12.01 -6.02 -27.33
N ASN A 16 -12.20 -6.05 -26.00
CA ASN A 16 -11.46 -6.88 -25.06
C ASN A 16 -9.92 -6.75 -25.20
N LYS A 17 -9.45 -5.53 -25.48
CA LYS A 17 -8.03 -5.18 -25.74
C LYS A 17 -7.57 -3.98 -24.91
N ILE A 18 -8.09 -3.83 -23.69
CA ILE A 18 -7.68 -2.72 -22.83
C ILE A 18 -6.19 -2.83 -22.49
N ASN A 19 -5.44 -1.77 -22.81
CA ASN A 19 -4.01 -1.66 -22.51
C ASN A 19 -3.81 -0.58 -21.45
N PHE A 20 -3.75 -0.99 -20.19
CA PHE A 20 -3.62 -0.09 -19.04
C PHE A 20 -2.40 0.83 -19.16
N ASP A 21 -1.24 0.28 -19.55
CA ASP A 21 0.01 1.02 -19.67
C ASP A 21 -0.08 2.13 -20.71
N LYS A 22 -0.74 1.86 -21.85
CA LYS A 22 -0.95 2.88 -22.90
C LYS A 22 -1.72 4.08 -22.35
N HIS A 23 -2.71 3.86 -21.49
CA HIS A 23 -3.49 4.94 -20.90
C HIS A 23 -2.69 5.70 -19.85
N LEU A 24 -1.95 4.99 -18.99
CA LEU A 24 -1.16 5.58 -17.92
C LEU A 24 0.06 6.35 -18.45
N LYS A 25 0.71 5.89 -19.53
CA LYS A 25 1.89 6.56 -20.13
C LYS A 25 1.59 7.95 -20.70
N ARG A 26 0.33 8.26 -20.99
CA ARG A 26 -0.08 9.60 -21.46
C ARG A 26 -0.21 10.63 -20.35
N ILE A 27 -0.22 10.18 -19.10
CA ILE A 27 -0.41 11.04 -17.93
C ILE A 27 0.91 11.74 -17.63
N ARG A 28 0.90 13.07 -17.66
CA ARG A 28 2.07 13.90 -17.39
C ARG A 28 2.08 14.36 -15.94
N LYS A 29 3.21 14.20 -15.27
CA LYS A 29 3.40 14.56 -13.85
C LYS A 29 3.11 16.04 -13.61
N GLU A 30 3.56 16.91 -14.50
CA GLU A 30 3.41 18.36 -14.41
C GLU A 30 1.93 18.76 -14.46
N GLU A 31 1.13 18.04 -15.25
CA GLU A 31 -0.30 18.28 -15.39
C GLU A 31 -1.06 17.89 -14.12
N VAL A 32 -0.74 16.73 -13.55
CA VAL A 32 -1.29 16.26 -12.28
C VAL A 32 -0.95 17.24 -11.15
N ILE A 33 0.32 17.64 -11.02
CA ILE A 33 0.78 18.60 -10.01
C ILE A 33 0.08 19.95 -10.19
N LYS A 34 0.04 20.48 -11.41
CA LYS A 34 -0.64 21.75 -11.71
C LYS A 34 -2.11 21.72 -11.29
N ASN A 35 -2.80 20.61 -11.52
CA ASN A 35 -4.21 20.47 -11.15
C ASN A 35 -4.42 20.32 -9.64
N LEU A 36 -3.52 19.64 -8.94
CA LEU A 36 -3.53 19.56 -7.48
C LEU A 36 -3.29 20.94 -6.84
N MET A 37 -2.31 21.69 -7.34
CA MET A 37 -2.03 23.06 -6.88
C MET A 37 -3.23 23.99 -7.06
N LYS A 38 -3.92 23.92 -8.22
CA LYS A 38 -5.16 24.69 -8.45
C LYS A 38 -6.29 24.38 -7.47
N LYS A 39 -6.25 23.20 -6.85
CA LYS A 39 -7.25 22.73 -5.87
C LYS A 39 -6.79 22.96 -4.43
N ASN A 40 -5.68 23.65 -4.21
CA ASN A 40 -5.04 23.82 -2.90
C ASN A 40 -4.81 22.48 -2.18
N ALA A 41 -4.53 21.42 -2.94
CA ALA A 41 -4.22 20.13 -2.36
C ALA A 41 -2.84 20.18 -1.71
N THR A 42 -2.73 19.60 -0.52
CA THR A 42 -1.44 19.38 0.13
C THR A 42 -0.65 18.35 -0.67
N LEU A 43 0.60 18.67 -1.02
CA LEU A 43 1.54 17.72 -1.61
C LEU A 43 2.52 17.23 -0.53
N LEU A 44 3.41 16.31 -0.90
CA LEU A 44 4.53 15.92 -0.04
C LEU A 44 5.27 17.15 0.49
N ASN A 45 5.63 17.10 1.78
CA ASN A 45 6.44 18.14 2.40
C ASN A 45 7.79 18.26 1.65
N LYS A 46 8.34 19.48 1.54
CA LYS A 46 9.63 19.72 0.87
C LYS A 46 10.79 18.98 1.53
N ASP A 47 10.68 18.71 2.83
CA ASP A 47 11.68 18.00 3.61
C ASP A 47 11.43 16.48 3.67
N PHE A 48 10.52 15.96 2.85
CA PHE A 48 10.20 14.54 2.78
C PHE A 48 11.29 13.76 2.02
N ILE A 49 11.95 12.84 2.72
CA ILE A 49 13.06 12.05 2.18
C ILE A 49 12.65 10.58 2.13
N ILE A 50 12.83 9.96 0.95
CA ILE A 50 12.64 8.53 0.73
C ILE A 50 14.02 7.87 0.68
N THR A 51 14.23 6.83 1.47
CA THR A 51 15.49 6.07 1.50
C THR A 51 15.23 4.58 1.30
N ASP A 52 16.21 3.87 0.73
CA ASP A 52 16.30 2.41 0.73
C ASP A 52 17.28 1.87 1.79
N GLU A 53 17.89 2.77 2.57
CA GLU A 53 18.73 2.41 3.72
C GLU A 53 17.91 1.70 4.80
N ILE A 54 18.53 0.73 5.46
CA ILE A 54 17.87 -0.05 6.50
C ILE A 54 17.52 0.86 7.69
N MET A 55 16.22 1.08 7.88
CA MET A 55 15.68 1.74 9.06
C MET A 55 15.29 0.67 10.08
N GLU A 56 16.22 0.31 10.97
CA GLU A 56 15.89 -0.65 12.04
C GLU A 56 14.95 0.01 13.07
N GLU A 57 13.79 -0.62 13.28
CA GLU A 57 12.89 -0.28 14.37
C GLU A 57 13.53 -0.67 15.71
N GLU A 58 13.28 0.10 16.77
CA GLU A 58 13.98 -0.02 18.05
C GLU A 58 13.91 -1.43 18.66
N ASN A 59 12.73 -2.06 18.67
CA ASN A 59 12.57 -3.40 19.22
C ASN A 59 13.20 -4.47 18.33
N PHE A 60 13.17 -4.28 17.01
CA PHE A 60 13.94 -5.12 16.08
C PHE A 60 15.45 -5.00 16.33
N ALA A 61 15.97 -3.78 16.56
CA ALA A 61 17.39 -3.53 16.76
C ALA A 61 17.94 -4.28 18.00
N LYS A 62 17.12 -4.42 19.05
CA LYS A 62 17.45 -5.12 20.30
C LYS A 62 17.45 -6.65 20.19
N LEU A 63 17.01 -7.22 19.07
CA LEU A 63 16.97 -8.67 18.91
C LEU A 63 18.38 -9.28 18.83
N PRO A 64 18.58 -10.49 19.38
CA PRO A 64 19.78 -11.28 19.12
C PRO A 64 20.02 -11.50 17.62
N GLN A 65 21.28 -11.47 17.18
CA GLN A 65 21.62 -11.58 15.76
C GLN A 65 21.09 -12.86 15.11
N ASN A 66 21.14 -13.99 15.81
CA ASN A 66 20.57 -15.26 15.32
C ASN A 66 19.06 -15.18 15.06
N VAL A 67 18.32 -14.36 15.82
CA VAL A 67 16.90 -14.11 15.59
C VAL A 67 16.69 -13.20 14.38
N LYS A 68 17.49 -12.13 14.26
CA LYS A 68 17.48 -11.26 13.06
C LYS A 68 17.72 -12.05 11.78
N ASP A 69 18.73 -12.94 11.79
CA ASP A 69 19.05 -13.81 10.65
C ASP A 69 17.90 -14.76 10.32
N LYS A 70 17.21 -15.30 11.33
CA LYS A 70 16.03 -16.15 11.15
C LYS A 70 14.88 -15.37 10.49
N LEU A 71 14.62 -14.14 10.94
CA LEU A 71 13.60 -13.26 10.35
C LEU A 71 13.95 -12.87 8.91
N ASN A 72 15.21 -12.55 8.62
CA ASN A 72 15.68 -12.23 7.27
C ASN A 72 15.49 -13.40 6.30
N LYS A 73 15.77 -14.64 6.73
CA LYS A 73 15.49 -15.84 5.93
C LYS A 73 14.00 -16.01 5.63
N ILE A 74 13.14 -15.75 6.62
CA ILE A 74 11.67 -15.78 6.44
C ILE A 74 11.22 -14.70 5.46
N ILE A 75 11.72 -13.46 5.59
CA ILE A 75 11.42 -12.36 4.65
C ILE A 75 11.74 -12.77 3.21
N ILE A 76 12.90 -13.39 2.98
CA ILE A 76 13.31 -13.87 1.66
C ILE A 76 12.39 -15.00 1.17
N ALA A 77 12.01 -15.93 2.06
CA ALA A 77 11.13 -17.05 1.73
C ALA A 77 9.73 -16.58 1.32
N LEU A 78 9.15 -15.62 2.05
CA LEU A 78 7.80 -15.09 1.78
C LEU A 78 7.73 -14.19 0.55
N LYS A 79 8.86 -13.66 0.05
CA LYS A 79 8.91 -12.84 -1.17
C LYS A 79 8.87 -13.65 -2.47
N LYS A 80 9.22 -14.94 -2.42
CA LYS A 80 9.22 -15.83 -3.59
C LYS A 80 7.83 -16.45 -3.78
N PRO A 81 7.51 -17.01 -4.95
CA PRO A 81 6.39 -17.94 -5.11
C PRO A 81 6.65 -19.14 -4.19
N ALA A 82 6.23 -19.03 -2.93
CA ALA A 82 6.42 -20.06 -1.93
C ALA A 82 5.27 -21.07 -2.05
N ASN A 83 5.60 -22.36 -1.99
CA ASN A 83 4.57 -23.37 -1.83
C ASN A 83 3.97 -23.28 -0.41
N LYS A 84 2.79 -23.88 -0.23
CA LYS A 84 2.04 -23.83 1.02
C LYS A 84 2.86 -24.29 2.23
N ASP A 85 3.61 -25.39 2.09
CA ASP A 85 4.40 -25.99 3.17
C ASP A 85 5.50 -25.06 3.70
N ILE A 86 6.16 -24.30 2.83
CA ILE A 86 7.17 -23.31 3.22
C ILE A 86 6.51 -22.20 4.06
N VAL A 87 5.35 -21.71 3.64
CA VAL A 87 4.64 -20.64 4.35
C VAL A 87 4.14 -21.12 5.71
N GLU A 88 3.60 -22.35 5.79
CA GLU A 88 3.18 -22.96 7.06
C GLU A 88 4.36 -23.15 8.02
N ASN A 89 5.53 -23.57 7.52
CA ASN A 89 6.72 -23.68 8.34
C ASN A 89 7.22 -22.32 8.85
N CYS A 90 7.21 -21.29 7.99
CA CYS A 90 7.50 -19.92 8.42
C CYS A 90 6.55 -19.46 9.51
N LEU A 91 5.25 -19.74 9.37
CA LEU A 91 4.23 -19.36 10.35
C LEU A 91 4.43 -20.04 11.71
N LYS A 92 4.83 -21.32 11.75
CA LYS A 92 5.20 -22.03 12.99
C LYS A 92 6.34 -21.31 13.71
N ILE A 93 7.40 -20.99 12.97
CA ILE A 93 8.56 -20.26 13.50
C ILE A 93 8.16 -18.88 14.00
N LEU A 94 7.38 -18.13 13.22
CA LEU A 94 6.94 -16.79 13.60
C LEU A 94 6.05 -16.81 14.84
N SER A 95 5.22 -17.83 15.00
CA SER A 95 4.37 -18.00 16.17
C SER A 95 5.18 -18.23 17.45
N GLU A 96 6.27 -19.00 17.37
CA GLU A 96 7.22 -19.15 18.48
C GLU A 96 7.96 -17.85 18.77
N LEU A 97 8.44 -17.16 17.74
CA LEU A 97 9.13 -15.88 17.89
C LEU A 97 8.23 -14.82 18.52
N LYS A 98 6.94 -14.77 18.13
CA LYS A 98 5.95 -13.86 18.72
C LYS A 98 5.78 -14.10 20.22
N LYS A 99 5.80 -15.37 20.69
CA LYS A 99 5.73 -15.68 22.13
C LYS A 99 6.96 -15.18 22.89
N ASN A 100 8.14 -15.31 22.30
CA ASN A 100 9.41 -14.94 22.94
C ASN A 100 9.73 -13.45 22.82
N TYR A 101 9.24 -12.80 21.77
CA TYR A 101 9.50 -11.40 21.42
C TYR A 101 8.19 -10.68 21.06
N PRO A 102 7.21 -10.61 21.98
CA PRO A 102 5.87 -10.10 21.69
C PRO A 102 5.85 -8.61 21.36
N ASN A 103 6.90 -7.86 21.70
CA ASN A 103 7.00 -6.41 21.50
C ASN A 103 7.69 -6.03 20.18
N VAL A 104 7.86 -6.97 19.24
CA VAL A 104 8.52 -6.69 17.95
C VAL A 104 7.49 -6.68 16.81
N PRO A 105 7.09 -5.50 16.29
CA PRO A 105 6.02 -5.37 15.31
C PRO A 105 6.27 -6.11 13.99
N VAL A 106 7.53 -6.26 13.58
CA VAL A 106 7.86 -6.94 12.31
C VAL A 106 7.43 -8.40 12.32
N ILE A 107 7.42 -9.07 13.48
CA ILE A 107 7.00 -10.47 13.60
C ILE A 107 5.52 -10.58 13.22
N TYR A 108 4.67 -9.69 13.74
CA TYR A 108 3.25 -9.63 13.41
C TYR A 108 3.03 -9.32 11.93
N ASN A 109 3.78 -8.38 11.35
CA ASN A 109 3.71 -8.07 9.92
C ASN A 109 4.03 -9.29 9.02
N LEU A 110 5.01 -10.11 9.43
CA LEU A 110 5.34 -11.34 8.72
C LEU A 110 4.28 -12.42 8.89
N ILE A 111 3.63 -12.51 10.06
CA ILE A 111 2.49 -13.41 10.28
C ILE A 111 1.32 -13.00 9.37
N ILE A 112 0.99 -11.71 9.30
CA ILE A 112 -0.05 -11.18 8.40
C ILE A 112 0.28 -11.54 6.94
N SER A 113 1.53 -11.36 6.52
CA SER A 113 2.00 -11.73 5.18
C SER A 113 1.84 -13.24 4.92
N ALA A 114 2.20 -14.08 5.89
CA ALA A 114 2.06 -15.53 5.78
C ALA A 114 0.59 -15.96 5.65
N TYR A 115 -0.31 -15.43 6.48
CA TYR A 115 -1.75 -15.71 6.36
C TYR A 115 -2.33 -15.20 5.04
N THR A 116 -1.86 -14.05 4.54
CA THR A 116 -2.25 -13.54 3.21
C THR A 116 -1.88 -14.53 2.10
N LEU A 117 -0.67 -15.09 2.14
CA LEU A 117 -0.21 -16.08 1.16
C LEU A 117 -0.94 -17.42 1.25
N LEU A 118 -1.44 -17.77 2.44
CA LEU A 118 -2.26 -18.97 2.66
C LEU A 118 -3.75 -18.78 2.33
N GLY A 119 -4.19 -17.54 2.09
CA GLY A 119 -5.60 -17.20 1.92
C GLY A 119 -6.43 -17.34 3.21
N ASP A 120 -5.80 -17.32 4.38
CA ASP A 120 -6.48 -17.40 5.69
C ASP A 120 -6.88 -15.99 6.14
N GLU A 121 -7.94 -15.46 5.53
CA GLU A 121 -8.42 -14.09 5.76
C GLU A 121 -8.82 -13.83 7.22
N GLU A 122 -9.38 -14.83 7.90
CA GLU A 122 -9.80 -14.71 9.30
C GLU A 122 -8.59 -14.49 10.22
N LYS A 123 -7.57 -15.34 10.14
CA LYS A 123 -6.38 -15.19 11.00
C LYS A 123 -5.52 -13.99 10.59
N GLN A 124 -5.50 -13.66 9.30
CA GLN A 124 -4.90 -12.41 8.83
C GLN A 124 -5.56 -11.22 9.54
N TYR A 125 -6.89 -11.12 9.50
CA TYR A 125 -7.63 -10.03 10.14
C TYR A 125 -7.43 -10.00 11.65
N GLN A 126 -7.51 -11.15 12.34
CA GLN A 126 -7.23 -11.22 13.78
C GLN A 126 -5.84 -10.68 14.13
N THR A 127 -4.82 -11.06 13.35
CA THR A 127 -3.44 -10.57 13.57
C THR A 127 -3.32 -9.06 13.27
N ILE A 128 -4.05 -8.56 12.26
CA ILE A 128 -4.13 -7.11 11.97
C ILE A 128 -4.74 -6.34 13.15
N ILE A 129 -5.81 -6.86 13.76
CA ILE A 129 -6.42 -6.20 14.92
C ILE A 129 -5.47 -6.23 16.12
N GLU A 130 -4.79 -7.36 16.34
CA GLU A 130 -3.81 -7.49 17.42
C GLU A 130 -2.63 -6.52 17.27
N ILE A 131 -2.01 -6.43 16.09
CA ILE A 131 -0.90 -5.50 15.85
C ILE A 131 -1.34 -4.04 15.99
N ARG A 132 -2.58 -3.70 15.60
CA ARG A 132 -3.16 -2.35 15.78
C ARG A 132 -3.36 -2.01 17.24
N ALA A 133 -3.82 -2.97 18.05
CA ALA A 133 -4.03 -2.78 19.48
C ALA A 133 -2.70 -2.62 20.23
N GLN A 134 -1.70 -3.43 19.87
CA GLN A 134 -0.41 -3.44 20.57
C GLN A 134 0.54 -2.33 20.10
N PHE A 135 0.48 -1.96 18.81
CA PHE A 135 1.39 -0.98 18.21
C PHE A 135 0.57 0.07 17.41
N PRO A 136 -0.16 0.96 18.09
CA PRO A 136 -1.07 1.91 17.43
C PRO A 136 -0.37 2.86 16.46
N ASP A 137 0.92 3.14 16.65
CA ASP A 137 1.72 4.02 15.79
C ASP A 137 2.48 3.29 14.68
N TYR A 138 2.46 1.95 14.67
CA TYR A 138 3.17 1.18 13.67
C TYR A 138 2.47 1.27 12.31
N LEU A 139 3.14 1.94 11.37
CA LEU A 139 2.57 2.28 10.07
C LEU A 139 2.10 1.06 9.27
N PHE A 140 2.85 -0.04 9.27
CA PHE A 140 2.43 -1.27 8.58
C PHE A 140 1.18 -1.89 9.20
N GLY A 141 0.96 -1.72 10.51
CA GLY A 141 -0.31 -2.13 11.13
C GLY A 141 -1.48 -1.32 10.58
N LYS A 142 -1.33 0.01 10.47
CA LYS A 142 -2.33 0.91 9.86
C LYS A 142 -2.60 0.52 8.40
N THR A 143 -1.55 0.39 7.58
CA THR A 143 -1.73 0.09 6.15
C THR A 143 -2.28 -1.31 5.90
N ALA A 144 -1.94 -2.30 6.73
CA ALA A 144 -2.53 -3.64 6.63
C ALA A 144 -4.05 -3.64 6.88
N LEU A 145 -4.52 -2.87 7.87
CA LEU A 145 -5.97 -2.75 8.11
C LEU A 145 -6.67 -2.00 6.97
N CYS A 146 -6.06 -0.94 6.44
CA CYS A 146 -6.59 -0.26 5.27
C CYS A 146 -6.63 -1.17 4.02
N GLU A 147 -5.62 -2.01 3.83
CA GLU A 147 -5.59 -3.01 2.76
C GLU A 147 -6.75 -4.00 2.90
N HIS A 148 -6.96 -4.52 4.11
CA HIS A 148 -8.10 -5.39 4.41
C HIS A 148 -9.44 -4.71 4.06
N TYR A 149 -9.61 -3.43 4.39
CA TYR A 149 -10.81 -2.68 4.03
C TYR A 149 -10.96 -2.44 2.53
N LEU A 150 -9.87 -2.19 1.79
CA LEU A 150 -9.92 -2.11 0.33
C LEU A 150 -10.38 -3.43 -0.30
N GLN A 151 -9.87 -4.56 0.19
CA GLN A 151 -10.21 -5.89 -0.32
C GLN A 151 -11.66 -6.27 -0.04
N ASN A 152 -12.19 -5.84 1.11
CA ASN A 152 -13.55 -6.15 1.55
C ASN A 152 -14.60 -5.09 1.18
N LYS A 153 -14.26 -4.11 0.31
CA LYS A 153 -15.17 -3.02 -0.11
C LYS A 153 -15.70 -2.18 1.07
N MET A 154 -14.82 -1.92 2.03
CA MET A 154 -15.07 -1.14 3.25
C MET A 154 -14.25 0.16 3.25
N GLU A 155 -14.03 0.76 2.07
CA GLU A 155 -13.11 1.88 1.86
C GLU A 155 -13.46 3.12 2.71
N ASP A 156 -14.73 3.27 3.09
CA ASP A 156 -15.21 4.35 3.96
C ASP A 156 -14.61 4.34 5.37
N LYS A 157 -14.07 3.21 5.83
CA LYS A 157 -13.43 3.09 7.16
C LYS A 157 -11.95 3.51 7.17
N ILE A 158 -11.33 3.71 6.01
CA ILE A 158 -9.91 4.04 5.90
C ILE A 158 -9.52 5.32 6.65
N PRO A 159 -10.29 6.43 6.58
CA PRO A 159 -9.97 7.64 7.33
C PRO A 159 -9.87 7.40 8.83
N ASP A 160 -10.77 6.59 9.42
CA ASP A 160 -10.78 6.31 10.85
C ASP A 160 -9.52 5.55 11.29
N VAL A 161 -9.03 4.62 10.47
CA VAL A 161 -7.78 3.88 10.75
C VAL A 161 -6.57 4.81 10.80
N LEU A 162 -6.61 5.88 10.01
CA LEU A 162 -5.54 6.85 9.85
C LEU A 162 -5.76 8.13 10.66
N ASP A 163 -6.72 8.16 11.59
CA ASP A 163 -7.07 9.33 12.39
C ASP A 163 -7.39 10.58 11.53
N ASN A 164 -8.00 10.37 10.37
CA ASN A 164 -8.24 11.38 9.31
C ASN A 164 -6.97 12.06 8.77
N LYS A 165 -5.79 11.48 9.01
CA LYS A 165 -4.51 11.94 8.48
C LYS A 165 -4.24 11.18 7.18
N LEU A 166 -4.28 11.86 6.05
CA LEU A 166 -4.18 11.21 4.73
C LEU A 166 -2.79 11.33 4.08
N GLU A 167 -1.81 11.80 4.87
CA GLU A 167 -0.41 11.91 4.48
C GLU A 167 0.48 11.13 5.45
N ILE A 168 1.49 10.45 4.94
CA ILE A 168 2.34 9.53 5.71
C ILE A 168 3.02 10.22 6.90
N TYR A 169 3.48 11.46 6.71
CA TYR A 169 4.16 12.25 7.74
C TYR A 169 3.23 12.74 8.86
N LEU A 170 1.92 12.74 8.62
CA LEU A 170 0.92 12.99 9.66
C LEU A 170 0.56 11.68 10.40
N CYS A 171 0.50 10.57 9.67
CA CYS A 171 0.17 9.23 10.20
C CYS A 171 1.26 8.63 11.08
N ALA A 172 2.52 8.85 10.70
CA ALA A 172 3.72 8.31 11.33
C ALA A 172 4.79 9.41 11.37
N PRO A 173 4.62 10.46 12.19
CA PRO A 173 5.54 11.59 12.21
C PRO A 173 6.93 11.16 12.68
N ARG A 174 7.97 11.65 11.99
CA ARG A 174 9.37 11.44 12.35
C ARG A 174 10.11 12.76 12.36
N ALA A 175 10.96 12.99 13.35
CA ALA A 175 11.75 14.22 13.45
C ALA A 175 12.61 14.48 12.19
N SER A 176 13.10 13.42 11.54
CA SER A 176 13.92 13.51 10.33
C SER A 176 13.12 13.61 9.02
N ASN A 177 11.81 13.35 9.02
CA ASN A 177 11.00 13.15 7.81
C ASN A 177 11.59 12.15 6.80
N ILE A 178 12.43 11.21 7.26
CA ILE A 178 12.98 10.12 6.46
C ILE A 178 12.08 8.89 6.57
N TYR A 179 11.67 8.36 5.43
CA TYR A 179 10.81 7.17 5.33
C TYR A 179 11.45 6.13 4.43
N HIS A 180 11.37 4.86 4.84
CA HIS A 180 11.87 3.79 4.02
C HIS A 180 10.93 3.57 2.83
N VAL A 181 11.48 3.22 1.66
CA VAL A 181 10.75 3.04 0.41
C VAL A 181 9.56 2.07 0.55
N SER A 182 9.68 1.02 1.37
CA SER A 182 8.58 0.08 1.59
C SER A 182 7.40 0.68 2.36
N GLU A 183 7.66 1.63 3.26
CA GLU A 183 6.62 2.35 4.01
C GLU A 183 5.85 3.28 3.09
N VAL A 184 6.58 4.08 2.32
CA VAL A 184 6.02 5.01 1.33
C VAL A 184 5.19 4.23 0.31
N ARG A 185 5.73 3.11 -0.19
CA ARG A 185 5.04 2.27 -1.17
C ARG A 185 3.76 1.64 -0.62
N SER A 186 3.82 1.08 0.59
CA SER A 186 2.65 0.48 1.25
C SER A 186 1.56 1.53 1.48
N PHE A 187 1.93 2.69 2.04
CA PHE A 187 1.01 3.76 2.34
C PHE A 187 0.35 4.35 1.08
N TYR A 188 1.14 4.77 0.10
CA TYR A 188 0.61 5.44 -1.09
C TYR A 188 -0.09 4.48 -2.07
N SER A 189 0.18 3.16 -2.00
CA SER A 189 -0.63 2.17 -2.72
C SER A 189 -2.06 2.10 -2.19
N VAL A 190 -2.23 2.11 -0.87
CA VAL A 190 -3.54 2.15 -0.21
C VAL A 190 -4.23 3.49 -0.47
N MET A 191 -3.52 4.59 -0.23
CA MET A 191 -4.09 5.94 -0.40
C MET A 191 -4.49 6.23 -1.84
N GLY A 192 -3.71 5.79 -2.82
CA GLY A 192 -4.06 5.94 -4.23
C GLY A 192 -5.37 5.24 -4.59
N ARG A 193 -5.58 4.02 -4.09
CA ARG A 193 -6.84 3.27 -4.29
C ARG A 193 -8.00 3.92 -3.56
N TYR A 194 -7.80 4.37 -2.32
CA TYR A 194 -8.82 5.12 -1.57
C TYR A 194 -9.22 6.41 -2.30
N TYR A 195 -8.26 7.20 -2.80
CA TYR A 195 -8.56 8.41 -3.56
C TYR A 195 -9.30 8.12 -4.86
N ALA A 196 -8.93 7.05 -5.57
CA ALA A 196 -9.66 6.62 -6.75
C ALA A 196 -11.11 6.26 -6.40
N PHE A 197 -11.34 5.48 -5.34
CA PHE A 197 -12.67 5.15 -4.82
C PHE A 197 -13.51 6.41 -4.54
N LYS A 198 -12.91 7.42 -3.88
CA LYS A 198 -13.54 8.73 -3.62
C LYS A 198 -13.64 9.64 -4.85
N ASN A 199 -13.34 9.15 -6.05
CA ASN A 199 -13.33 9.88 -7.30
C ASN A 199 -12.39 11.11 -7.31
N LYS A 200 -11.35 11.08 -6.47
CA LYS A 200 -10.28 12.10 -6.42
C LYS A 200 -9.12 11.66 -7.33
N ILE A 201 -9.39 11.57 -8.63
CA ILE A 201 -8.44 10.99 -9.61
C ILE A 201 -7.09 11.71 -9.62
N ASP A 202 -7.03 13.04 -9.43
CA ASP A 202 -5.76 13.78 -9.38
C ASP A 202 -4.85 13.26 -8.24
N HIS A 203 -5.43 12.99 -7.06
CA HIS A 203 -4.68 12.51 -5.90
C HIS A 203 -4.25 11.04 -6.10
N ALA A 204 -5.12 10.22 -6.69
CA ALA A 204 -4.79 8.85 -7.02
C ALA A 204 -3.62 8.76 -8.02
N LEU A 205 -3.63 9.62 -9.05
CA LEU A 205 -2.55 9.71 -10.04
C LEU A 205 -1.25 10.23 -9.43
N PHE A 206 -1.32 11.17 -8.50
CA PHE A 206 -0.14 11.61 -7.75
C PHE A 206 0.48 10.45 -6.96
N CYS A 207 -0.33 9.66 -6.25
CA CYS A 207 0.14 8.45 -5.59
C CYS A 207 0.79 7.48 -6.59
N TYR A 208 0.16 7.25 -7.74
CA TYR A 208 0.71 6.37 -8.79
C TYR A 208 2.05 6.88 -9.33
N ILE A 209 2.17 8.17 -9.62
CA ILE A 209 3.42 8.77 -10.09
C ILE A 209 4.52 8.64 -9.03
N LEU A 210 4.19 8.87 -7.75
CA LEU A 210 5.13 8.67 -6.65
C LEU A 210 5.62 7.21 -6.59
N LEU A 211 4.71 6.23 -6.70
CA LEU A 211 5.09 4.81 -6.73
C LEU A 211 5.95 4.47 -7.96
N LYS A 212 5.60 5.04 -9.11
CA LYS A 212 6.31 4.85 -10.37
C LYS A 212 7.72 5.39 -10.32
N ASP A 213 7.90 6.60 -9.77
CA ASP A 213 9.21 7.24 -9.63
C ASP A 213 10.13 6.44 -8.69
N MET A 214 9.57 5.71 -7.72
CA MET A 214 10.32 4.81 -6.83
C MET A 214 10.65 3.47 -7.49
N ASP A 215 9.67 2.80 -8.10
CA ASP A 215 9.80 1.49 -8.74
C ASP A 215 8.62 1.25 -9.70
N GLU A 216 8.84 1.53 -10.99
CA GLU A 216 7.84 1.41 -12.05
C GLU A 216 7.33 -0.04 -12.20
N CYS A 217 8.19 -1.04 -11.98
CA CYS A 217 7.88 -2.45 -12.20
C CYS A 217 7.32 -3.15 -10.95
N HIS A 218 7.15 -2.44 -9.84
CA HIS A 218 6.65 -3.05 -8.62
C HIS A 218 5.17 -3.49 -8.77
N PRO A 219 4.78 -4.68 -8.25
CA PRO A 219 3.39 -5.16 -8.34
C PRO A 219 2.34 -4.17 -7.79
N LEU A 220 2.65 -3.47 -6.69
CA LEU A 220 1.76 -2.43 -6.13
C LEU A 220 1.62 -1.18 -7.02
N THR A 221 2.65 -0.83 -7.81
CA THR A 221 2.60 0.27 -8.78
C THR A 221 1.65 -0.11 -9.92
N GLU A 222 1.83 -1.31 -10.47
CA GLU A 222 0.97 -1.86 -11.52
C GLU A 222 -0.48 -2.00 -11.05
N LEU A 223 -0.70 -2.56 -9.86
CA LEU A 223 -2.01 -2.73 -9.24
C LEU A 223 -2.74 -1.38 -9.11
N LEU A 224 -2.06 -0.35 -8.60
CA LEU A 224 -2.64 0.98 -8.45
C LEU A 224 -3.00 1.59 -9.81
N GLY A 225 -2.12 1.49 -10.80
CA GLY A 225 -2.38 1.97 -12.15
C GLY A 225 -3.63 1.32 -12.76
N LYS A 226 -3.73 -0.01 -12.69
CA LYS A 226 -4.91 -0.78 -13.12
C LYS A 226 -6.18 -0.33 -12.39
N TYR A 227 -6.10 -0.17 -11.06
CA TYR A 227 -7.25 0.24 -10.25
C TYR A 227 -7.77 1.62 -10.67
N ILE A 228 -6.89 2.61 -10.90
CA ILE A 228 -7.29 3.95 -11.33
C ILE A 228 -8.02 3.92 -12.67
N VAL A 229 -7.49 3.18 -13.66
CA VAL A 229 -8.11 3.04 -14.98
C VAL A 229 -9.49 2.37 -14.88
N LEU A 230 -9.60 1.30 -14.10
CA LEU A 230 -10.87 0.60 -13.88
C LEU A 230 -11.90 1.50 -13.19
N GLN A 231 -11.47 2.34 -12.26
CA GLN A 231 -12.35 3.27 -11.59
C GLN A 231 -12.84 4.38 -12.53
N GLU A 232 -11.97 4.89 -13.41
CA GLU A 232 -12.37 5.84 -14.44
C GLU A 232 -13.41 5.23 -15.40
N LEU A 233 -13.21 3.98 -15.81
CA LEU A 233 -14.21 3.24 -16.60
C LEU A 233 -15.56 3.15 -15.89
N LYS A 234 -15.57 2.77 -14.61
CA LYS A 234 -16.80 2.74 -13.81
C LYS A 234 -17.49 4.12 -13.78
N ASN A 235 -16.74 5.20 -13.68
CA ASN A 235 -17.28 6.56 -13.69
C ASN A 235 -17.93 6.92 -15.03
N ILE A 236 -17.29 6.56 -16.15
CA ILE A 236 -17.84 6.76 -17.51
C ILE A 236 -19.21 6.09 -17.63
N PHE A 237 -19.32 4.82 -17.25
CA PHE A 237 -20.58 4.07 -17.36
C PHE A 237 -21.65 4.50 -16.35
N LYS A 238 -21.27 5.07 -15.20
CA LYS A 238 -22.23 5.68 -14.26
C LYS A 238 -22.86 6.95 -14.82
N ILE A 239 -22.08 7.77 -15.53
CA ILE A 239 -22.57 9.03 -16.12
C ILE A 239 -23.61 8.76 -17.22
N GLN A 240 -23.46 7.67 -17.98
CA GLN A 240 -24.38 7.31 -19.06
C GLN A 240 -25.75 6.79 -18.58
N LYS A 241 -25.92 6.47 -17.29
CA LYS A 241 -27.17 5.97 -16.71
C LYS A 241 -28.04 7.07 -16.08
N LYS A 242 -27.57 8.32 -16.08
CA LYS A 242 -28.31 9.50 -15.62
C LYS A 242 -28.77 10.31 -16.82
#